data_AF-A0A957NUG5-F1
#
_entry.id   AF-A0A957NUG5-F1
#
_cell.length_a   1.000
_cell.length_b   1.000
_cell.length_c   1.000
_cell.angle_alpha   90.00
_cell.angle_beta   90.00
_cell.angle_gamma   90.00
#
_symmetry.space_group_name_H-M   'P 1'
#
loop_
_entity.id
_entity.type
_entity.pdbx_description
1 polymer ?
#
loop_
_entity_poly.entity_id
_entity_poly.type
_entity_poly.pdbx_seq_one_letter_code
_entity_poly.pdbx_strand_id
1 'polypeptide(L)'
;MRKSILQLVLLFSVLILLAACGGSNSSTDAGATSEPTVAPTMPSASFAAVSQSAGVITETLVVSETESSESSGDLDRGAAAYTKNKCGDCHGANGEGVTDKGNAIAGTTLSAEDFETVLRTGGGLGNEHIFGRSAISPGGMTALYEYVQSLK
;
A
#
# COMPACT_ATOMS: atom_id res chain seq x y z
N MET A 1 -25.79 32.21 31.16
CA MET A 1 -24.43 31.96 31.69
C MET A 1 -23.60 31.01 30.82
N ARG A 2 -24.12 29.87 30.33
CA ARG A 2 -23.36 28.91 29.49
C ARG A 2 -22.90 29.47 28.12
N LYS A 3 -23.66 30.38 27.53
CA LYS A 3 -23.38 30.99 26.20
C LYS A 3 -22.22 32.00 26.23
N SER A 4 -22.02 32.70 27.36
CA SER A 4 -20.89 33.62 27.57
C SER A 4 -19.58 32.89 27.82
N ILE A 5 -19.62 31.72 28.46
CA ILE A 5 -18.44 30.87 28.69
C ILE A 5 -17.94 30.30 27.35
N LEU A 6 -18.85 29.87 26.48
CA LEU A 6 -18.49 29.35 25.15
C LEU A 6 -17.88 30.41 24.23
N GLN A 7 -18.38 31.66 24.28
CA GLN A 7 -17.77 32.77 23.51
C GLN A 7 -16.41 33.21 24.06
N LEU A 8 -16.20 33.16 25.38
CA LEU A 8 -14.92 33.49 25.99
C LEU A 8 -13.82 32.47 25.61
N VAL A 9 -14.17 31.18 25.59
CA VAL A 9 -13.25 30.09 25.18
C VAL A 9 -12.89 30.17 23.70
N LEU A 10 -13.85 30.55 22.85
CA LEU A 10 -13.64 30.67 21.40
C LEU A 10 -12.77 31.88 21.05
N LEU A 11 -12.92 33.01 21.75
CA LEU A 11 -12.06 34.19 21.61
C LEU A 11 -10.63 33.94 22.12
N PHE A 12 -10.47 33.19 23.22
CA PHE A 12 -9.15 32.86 23.77
C PHE A 12 -8.37 31.89 22.86
N SER A 13 -9.06 30.99 22.17
CA SER A 13 -8.45 30.03 21.25
C SER A 13 -7.93 30.70 19.97
N VAL A 14 -8.59 31.74 19.47
CA VAL A 14 -8.14 32.50 18.28
C VAL A 14 -6.89 33.33 18.58
N LEU A 15 -6.71 33.79 19.82
CA LEU A 15 -5.54 34.60 20.22
C LEU A 15 -4.23 33.78 20.31
N ILE A 16 -4.30 32.46 20.49
CA ILE A 16 -3.13 31.60 20.61
C ILE A 16 -2.52 31.26 19.22
N LEU A 17 -3.30 31.36 18.14
CA LEU A 17 -2.83 31.02 16.78
C LEU A 17 -2.00 32.11 16.07
N LEU A 18 -1.92 33.35 16.59
CA LEU A 18 -1.16 34.43 15.95
C LEU A 18 0.28 34.61 16.48
N ALA A 19 0.76 33.78 17.41
CA ALA A 19 2.06 33.96 18.06
C ALA A 19 3.16 32.96 17.63
N ALA A 20 2.99 32.21 16.53
CA ALA A 20 3.93 31.17 16.11
C ALA A 20 4.48 31.34 14.68
N CYS A 21 4.74 32.58 14.26
CA CYS A 21 5.58 32.85 13.10
C CYS A 21 6.41 34.12 13.36
N GLY A 22 7.71 33.96 13.65
CA GLY A 22 8.60 35.09 13.90
C GLY A 22 9.92 34.71 14.55
N GLY A 23 10.82 34.07 13.80
CA GLY A 23 12.15 33.71 14.26
C GLY A 23 13.10 33.35 13.13
N SER A 24 13.37 34.30 12.25
CA SER A 24 14.47 34.21 11.28
C SER A 24 15.79 34.49 11.99
N ASN A 25 16.65 33.47 12.13
CA ASN A 25 18.07 33.68 12.42
C ASN A 25 18.90 33.15 11.25
N SER A 26 19.48 34.09 10.51
CA SER A 26 20.54 33.86 9.54
C SER A 26 21.76 33.25 10.23
N SER A 27 22.37 32.24 9.61
CA SER A 27 23.77 31.90 9.85
C SER A 27 24.44 31.75 8.51
N THR A 28 25.16 32.81 8.15
CA THR A 28 26.30 32.79 7.23
C THR A 28 27.37 31.93 7.88
N ASP A 29 27.80 30.86 7.21
CA ASP A 29 29.13 30.30 7.42
C ASP A 29 29.76 30.00 6.06
N ALA A 30 30.77 30.81 5.75
CA ALA A 30 31.70 30.56 4.67
C ALA A 30 32.82 29.68 5.25
N GLY A 31 32.74 28.38 4.94
CA GLY A 31 33.71 27.39 5.39
C GLY A 31 33.90 26.32 4.32
N ALA A 32 34.39 26.70 3.14
CA ALA A 32 34.91 25.76 2.16
C ALA A 32 36.26 25.21 2.66
N THR A 33 36.17 24.26 3.59
CA THR A 33 37.27 23.41 4.03
C THR A 33 37.09 22.08 3.33
N SER A 34 38.12 21.63 2.61
CA SER A 34 38.14 20.38 1.85
C SER A 34 37.79 19.20 2.75
N GLU A 35 36.62 18.61 2.53
CA GLU A 35 36.21 17.37 3.19
C GLU A 35 36.78 16.18 2.41
N PRO A 36 37.44 15.22 3.09
CA PRO A 36 38.00 14.04 2.45
C PRO A 36 36.87 13.14 1.94
N THR A 37 36.90 12.81 0.65
CA THR A 37 36.10 11.76 0.03
C THR A 37 36.39 10.42 0.72
N VAL A 38 35.63 10.08 1.76
CA VAL A 38 35.50 8.70 2.22
C VAL A 38 34.62 7.98 1.21
N ALA A 39 35.28 7.44 0.18
CA ALA A 39 34.66 6.49 -0.72
C ALA A 39 34.11 5.32 0.11
N PRO A 40 32.82 4.95 -0.04
CA PRO A 40 32.32 3.74 0.59
C PRO A 40 33.10 2.55 0.04
N THR A 41 33.91 1.92 0.90
CA THR A 41 34.63 0.69 0.58
C THR A 41 33.63 -0.46 0.64
N MET A 42 32.74 -0.55 -0.35
CA MET A 42 31.98 -1.79 -0.54
C MET A 42 32.94 -2.84 -1.10
N PRO A 43 33.00 -4.05 -0.53
CA PRO A 43 33.72 -5.15 -1.14
C PRO A 43 33.12 -5.39 -2.54
N SER A 44 33.96 -5.44 -3.56
CA SER A 44 33.54 -5.85 -4.89
C SER A 44 33.00 -7.27 -4.79
N ALA A 45 31.68 -7.43 -4.88
CA ALA A 45 31.07 -8.74 -5.05
C ALA A 45 31.53 -9.29 -6.40
N SER A 46 32.46 -10.23 -6.35
CA SER A 46 32.87 -11.01 -7.52
C SER A 46 31.82 -12.08 -7.76
N PHE A 47 30.87 -11.80 -8.66
CA PHE A 47 29.98 -12.83 -9.16
C PHE A 47 30.76 -13.69 -10.15
N ALA A 48 31.21 -14.87 -9.70
CA ALA A 48 31.66 -15.89 -10.62
C ALA A 48 30.47 -16.26 -11.51
N ALA A 49 30.49 -15.82 -12.76
CA ALA A 49 29.53 -16.28 -13.76
C ALA A 49 29.72 -17.80 -13.89
N VAL A 50 28.79 -18.57 -13.32
CA VAL A 50 28.72 -19.99 -13.61
C VAL A 50 28.37 -20.09 -15.09
N SER A 51 29.32 -20.60 -15.87
CA SER A 51 29.11 -20.93 -17.27
C SER A 51 28.06 -22.04 -17.30
N GLN A 52 26.80 -21.66 -17.53
CA GLN A 52 25.74 -22.61 -17.79
C GLN A 52 26.05 -23.22 -19.14
N SER A 53 26.69 -24.39 -19.10
CA SER A 53 26.74 -25.29 -20.22
C SER A 53 25.31 -25.53 -20.69
N ALA A 54 25.08 -25.28 -21.98
CA ALA A 54 23.84 -25.54 -22.67
C ALA A 54 23.58 -27.06 -22.68
N GLY A 55 23.10 -27.58 -21.55
CA GLY A 55 22.41 -28.84 -21.45
C GLY A 55 20.98 -28.61 -21.94
N VAL A 56 20.75 -28.87 -23.22
CA VAL A 56 19.41 -29.08 -23.75
C VAL A 56 18.87 -30.34 -23.08
N ILE A 57 18.20 -30.17 -21.94
CA ILE A 57 17.22 -31.15 -21.47
C ILE A 57 15.94 -30.84 -22.22
N THR A 58 15.73 -31.56 -23.31
CA THR A 58 14.40 -31.80 -23.87
C THR A 58 13.64 -32.67 -22.87
N GLU A 59 13.30 -32.09 -21.72
CA GLU A 59 12.25 -32.60 -20.87
C GLU A 59 11.02 -31.81 -21.27
N THR A 60 10.18 -32.43 -22.08
CA THR A 60 8.80 -31.98 -22.29
C THR A 60 8.09 -32.08 -20.95
N LEU A 61 8.36 -31.09 -20.09
CA LEU A 61 7.44 -30.67 -19.05
C LEU A 61 6.27 -30.11 -19.84
N VAL A 62 5.34 -31.01 -20.16
CA VAL A 62 3.93 -30.65 -20.19
C VAL A 62 3.71 -29.90 -18.88
N VAL A 63 3.77 -28.57 -18.94
CA VAL A 63 3.05 -27.73 -18.01
C VAL A 63 1.61 -28.09 -18.28
N SER A 64 1.21 -29.17 -17.62
CA SER A 64 -0.18 -29.53 -17.42
C SER A 64 -0.67 -28.37 -16.56
N GLU A 65 -1.16 -27.35 -17.26
CA GLU A 65 -1.93 -26.29 -16.68
C GLU A 65 -2.97 -26.99 -15.80
N THR A 66 -2.74 -26.93 -14.50
CA THR A 66 -3.66 -27.47 -13.51
C THR A 66 -4.76 -26.42 -13.35
N GLU A 67 -5.41 -26.09 -14.46
CA GLU A 67 -6.62 -25.27 -14.49
C GLU A 67 -7.78 -26.12 -13.98
N SER A 68 -7.83 -26.33 -12.67
CA SER A 68 -9.06 -26.74 -11.97
C SER A 68 -8.90 -26.83 -10.45
N SER A 69 -7.68 -26.85 -9.92
CA SER A 69 -7.45 -26.89 -8.46
C SER A 69 -6.89 -25.59 -7.88
N GLU A 70 -6.63 -24.58 -8.72
CA GLU A 70 -6.11 -23.26 -8.32
C GLU A 70 -7.21 -22.38 -7.66
N SER A 71 -8.47 -22.51 -8.09
CA SER A 71 -9.55 -21.61 -7.67
C SER A 71 -9.81 -21.61 -6.15
N SER A 72 -9.81 -22.77 -5.47
CA SER A 72 -10.04 -22.77 -4.02
C SER A 72 -8.84 -22.22 -3.24
N GLY A 73 -7.62 -22.52 -3.70
CA GLY A 73 -6.39 -22.03 -3.08
C GLY A 73 -6.22 -20.52 -3.22
N ASP A 74 -6.62 -19.97 -4.37
CA ASP A 74 -6.60 -18.53 -4.62
C ASP A 74 -7.71 -17.80 -3.85
N LEU A 75 -8.91 -18.37 -3.74
CA LEU A 75 -9.96 -17.78 -2.89
C LEU A 75 -9.55 -17.73 -1.41
N ASP A 76 -8.94 -18.79 -0.87
CA ASP A 76 -8.44 -18.81 0.52
C ASP A 76 -7.33 -17.76 0.73
N ARG A 77 -6.44 -17.61 -0.25
CA ARG A 77 -5.38 -16.60 -0.22
C ARG A 77 -5.93 -15.19 -0.31
N GLY A 78 -6.97 -14.97 -1.13
CA GLY A 78 -7.68 -13.71 -1.23
C GLY A 78 -8.40 -13.35 0.06
N ALA A 79 -9.10 -14.32 0.68
CA ALA A 79 -9.74 -14.16 1.98
C ALA A 79 -8.73 -13.82 3.08
N ALA A 80 -7.56 -14.47 3.07
CA ALA A 80 -6.47 -14.17 3.99
C ALA A 80 -5.93 -12.75 3.78
N ALA A 81 -5.77 -12.30 2.53
CA ALA A 81 -5.37 -10.93 2.22
C ALA A 81 -6.42 -9.91 2.68
N TYR A 82 -7.70 -10.20 2.47
CA TYR A 82 -8.83 -9.36 2.90
C TYR A 82 -8.82 -9.14 4.42
N THR A 83 -8.65 -10.24 5.17
CA THR A 83 -8.61 -10.23 6.63
C THR A 83 -7.35 -9.56 7.16
N LYS A 84 -6.18 -9.93 6.62
CA LYS A 84 -4.87 -9.41 7.06
C LYS A 84 -4.77 -7.90 6.89
N ASN A 85 -5.29 -7.36 5.78
CA ASN A 85 -5.28 -5.93 5.48
C ASN A 85 -6.51 -5.19 6.03
N LYS A 86 -7.34 -5.88 6.81
CA LYS A 86 -8.51 -5.31 7.50
C LYS A 86 -9.49 -4.62 6.56
N CYS A 87 -9.66 -5.17 5.35
CA CYS A 87 -10.59 -4.61 4.36
C CYS A 87 -12.01 -4.53 4.94
N GLY A 88 -12.40 -5.52 5.72
CA GLY A 88 -13.73 -5.59 6.34
C GLY A 88 -14.00 -4.56 7.45
N ASP A 89 -12.98 -3.92 8.03
CA ASP A 89 -13.20 -2.87 9.04
C ASP A 89 -13.93 -1.65 8.45
N CYS A 90 -13.79 -1.43 7.13
CA CYS A 90 -14.46 -0.38 6.38
C CYS A 90 -15.51 -0.92 5.41
N HIS A 91 -15.24 -2.07 4.79
CA HIS A 91 -16.11 -2.63 3.74
C HIS A 91 -17.05 -3.73 4.25
N GLY A 92 -17.03 -4.08 5.53
CA GLY A 92 -17.87 -5.14 6.10
C GLY A 92 -17.24 -6.53 5.93
N ALA A 93 -17.69 -7.51 6.72
CA ALA A 93 -17.05 -8.83 6.71
C ALA A 93 -17.21 -9.58 5.37
N ASN A 94 -18.28 -9.28 4.65
CA ASN A 94 -18.64 -9.84 3.35
C ASN A 94 -18.61 -8.78 2.24
N GLY A 95 -17.97 -7.62 2.45
CA GLY A 95 -17.97 -6.55 1.46
C GLY A 95 -19.30 -5.79 1.34
N GLU A 96 -20.21 -5.91 2.31
CA GLU A 96 -21.54 -5.29 2.32
C GLU A 96 -21.53 -3.76 2.57
N GLY A 97 -20.37 -3.21 2.93
CA GLY A 97 -20.19 -1.81 3.30
C GLY A 97 -20.53 -1.52 4.76
N VAL A 98 -19.97 -0.44 5.28
CA VAL A 98 -20.24 0.04 6.65
C VAL A 98 -20.53 1.54 6.57
N THR A 99 -21.69 1.93 7.10
CA THR A 99 -22.12 3.33 7.15
C THR A 99 -21.04 4.20 7.77
N ASP A 100 -20.75 5.33 7.12
CA ASP A 100 -19.71 6.30 7.51
C ASP A 100 -18.25 5.78 7.50
N LYS A 101 -17.98 4.59 6.93
CA LYS A 101 -16.61 4.05 6.78
C LYS A 101 -16.24 3.68 5.36
N GLY A 102 -17.05 2.88 4.68
CA GLY A 102 -16.72 2.36 3.37
C GLY A 102 -17.94 1.83 2.63
N ASN A 103 -17.94 2.01 1.31
CA ASN A 103 -19.02 1.52 0.45
C ASN A 103 -18.99 -0.01 0.35
N ALA A 104 -20.10 -0.60 -0.08
CA ALA A 104 -20.11 -2.00 -0.47
C ALA A 104 -19.15 -2.24 -1.65
N ILE A 105 -18.43 -3.36 -1.59
CA ILE A 105 -17.54 -3.87 -2.65
C ILE A 105 -17.94 -5.27 -3.12
N ALA A 106 -18.82 -5.95 -2.37
CA ALA A 106 -19.50 -7.14 -2.86
C ALA A 106 -20.28 -6.79 -4.14
N GLY A 107 -20.18 -7.65 -5.15
CA GLY A 107 -20.80 -7.41 -6.45
C GLY A 107 -20.22 -6.24 -7.23
N THR A 108 -18.99 -5.81 -6.94
CA THR A 108 -18.30 -4.78 -7.73
C THR A 108 -18.20 -5.18 -9.22
N THR A 109 -18.28 -4.18 -10.09
CA THR A 109 -18.16 -4.34 -11.55
C THR A 109 -16.82 -3.84 -12.08
N LEU A 110 -15.87 -3.52 -11.20
CA LEU A 110 -14.53 -3.12 -11.61
C LEU A 110 -13.84 -4.26 -12.34
N SER A 111 -13.06 -3.92 -13.37
CA SER A 111 -12.14 -4.87 -13.96
C SER A 111 -11.02 -5.21 -12.97
N ALA A 112 -10.32 -6.34 -13.17
CA ALA A 112 -9.16 -6.69 -12.36
C ALA A 112 -8.06 -5.61 -12.42
N GLU A 113 -7.89 -4.99 -13.59
CA GLU A 113 -6.91 -3.92 -13.82
C GLU A 113 -7.28 -2.64 -13.06
N ASP A 114 -8.56 -2.24 -13.09
CA ASP A 114 -9.04 -1.08 -12.33
C ASP A 114 -8.97 -1.34 -10.82
N PHE A 115 -9.30 -2.56 -10.39
CA PHE A 115 -9.19 -2.98 -9.00
C PHE A 115 -7.74 -2.89 -8.51
N GLU A 116 -6.78 -3.43 -9.26
CA GLU A 116 -5.37 -3.28 -8.92
C GLU A 116 -4.97 -1.79 -8.95
N THR A 117 -5.39 -1.03 -9.94
CA THR A 117 -5.06 0.40 -10.04
C THR A 117 -5.52 1.16 -8.81
N VAL A 118 -6.76 0.94 -8.35
CA VAL A 118 -7.27 1.51 -7.11
C VAL A 118 -6.39 1.10 -5.93
N LEU A 119 -6.09 -0.20 -5.78
CA LEU A 119 -5.31 -0.69 -4.65
C LEU A 119 -3.80 -0.38 -4.71
N ARG A 120 -3.27 0.08 -5.84
CA ARG A 120 -1.86 0.47 -5.99
C ARG A 120 -1.64 1.97 -5.88
N THR A 121 -2.61 2.75 -6.31
CA THR A 121 -2.48 4.21 -6.46
C THR A 121 -3.45 5.00 -5.60
N GLY A 122 -4.41 4.31 -4.98
CA GLY A 122 -5.52 4.89 -4.25
C GLY A 122 -6.69 5.28 -5.15
N GLY A 123 -6.52 5.35 -6.48
CA GLY A 123 -7.61 5.68 -7.42
C GLY A 123 -8.32 7.02 -7.15
N GLY A 124 -7.68 7.93 -6.42
CA GLY A 124 -8.30 9.18 -5.94
C GLY A 124 -9.17 9.04 -4.69
N LEU A 125 -9.26 7.85 -4.09
CA LEU A 125 -10.06 7.56 -2.88
C LEU A 125 -9.33 7.82 -1.57
N GLY A 126 -8.01 8.08 -1.61
CA GLY A 126 -7.18 8.33 -0.44
C GLY A 126 -6.08 7.29 -0.23
N ASN A 127 -5.24 7.53 0.77
CA ASN A 127 -4.07 6.68 1.07
C ASN A 127 -4.46 5.32 1.68
N GLU A 128 -5.67 5.22 2.21
CA GLU A 128 -6.27 4.01 2.78
C GLU A 128 -6.37 2.88 1.75
N HIS A 129 -6.41 3.24 0.46
CA HIS A 129 -6.49 2.32 -0.66
C HIS A 129 -5.13 2.08 -1.33
N ILE A 130 -4.00 2.46 -0.71
CA ILE A 130 -2.67 2.26 -1.29
C ILE A 130 -1.96 1.07 -0.62
N PHE A 131 -1.86 -0.04 -1.34
CA PHE A 131 -1.21 -1.27 -0.92
C PHE A 131 0.01 -1.59 -1.81
N GLY A 132 1.19 -1.40 -1.24
CA GLY A 132 2.46 -1.76 -1.88
C GLY A 132 2.61 -3.26 -2.13
N ARG A 133 3.57 -3.64 -2.99
CA ARG A 133 3.85 -5.04 -3.35
C ARG A 133 4.26 -5.91 -2.16
N SER A 134 4.77 -5.30 -1.09
CA SER A 134 5.09 -5.96 0.18
C SER A 134 3.86 -6.28 1.04
N ALA A 135 2.81 -5.46 0.96
CA ALA A 135 1.54 -5.70 1.67
C ALA A 135 0.70 -6.73 0.90
N ILE A 136 0.57 -6.52 -0.41
CA ILE A 136 -0.16 -7.39 -1.33
C ILE A 136 0.70 -7.63 -2.58
N SER A 137 1.28 -8.83 -2.67
CA SER A 137 2.07 -9.26 -3.85
C SER A 137 1.22 -9.29 -5.12
N PRO A 138 1.80 -9.33 -6.33
CA PRO A 138 1.04 -9.38 -7.59
C PRO A 138 0.01 -10.52 -7.63
N GLY A 139 0.42 -11.77 -7.40
CA GLY A 139 -0.55 -12.88 -7.35
C GLY A 139 -1.54 -12.74 -6.18
N GLY A 140 -1.16 -12.08 -5.09
CA GLY A 140 -2.07 -11.81 -3.98
C GLY A 140 -3.14 -10.79 -4.34
N MET A 141 -2.86 -9.88 -5.28
CA MET A 141 -3.82 -8.93 -5.82
C MET A 141 -4.85 -9.66 -6.67
N THR A 142 -4.40 -10.58 -7.53
CA THR A 142 -5.28 -11.46 -8.32
C THR A 142 -6.21 -12.27 -7.41
N ALA A 143 -5.63 -13.00 -6.44
CA ALA A 143 -6.40 -13.79 -5.47
C ALA A 143 -7.40 -12.93 -4.66
N LEU A 144 -6.99 -11.72 -4.24
CA LEU A 144 -7.88 -10.80 -3.52
C LEU A 144 -9.04 -10.33 -4.41
N TYR A 145 -8.77 -10.00 -5.67
CA TYR A 145 -9.82 -9.64 -6.64
C TYR A 145 -10.82 -10.78 -6.81
N GLU A 146 -10.35 -12.01 -7.02
CA GLU A 146 -11.22 -13.18 -7.16
C GLU A 146 -12.06 -13.43 -5.91
N TYR A 147 -11.48 -13.28 -4.72
CA TYR A 147 -12.22 -13.36 -3.46
C TYR A 147 -13.31 -12.28 -3.39
N VAL A 148 -12.99 -11.02 -3.70
CA VAL A 148 -13.98 -9.92 -3.69
C VAL A 148 -15.10 -10.17 -4.71
N GLN A 149 -14.78 -10.70 -5.90
CA GLN A 149 -15.77 -11.09 -6.91
C GLN A 149 -16.68 -12.23 -6.45
N SER A 150 -16.24 -13.06 -5.52
CA SER A 150 -17.04 -14.16 -4.96
C SER A 150 -18.07 -13.69 -3.91
N LEU A 151 -17.90 -12.48 -3.36
CA LEU A 151 -18.79 -11.88 -2.36
C LEU A 151 -20.12 -11.45 -3.01
N LYS A 152 -21.23 -11.57 -2.25
CA LYS A 152 -22.59 -11.29 -2.72
C LYS A 152 -23.27 -10.19 -1.93
#